data_AF-A0A847K3C7-F1
#
_entry.id   AF-A0A847K3C7-F1
#
_cell.length_a   1.000
_cell.length_b   1.000
_cell.length_c   1.000
_cell.angle_alpha   90.00
_cell.angle_beta   90.00
_cell.angle_gamma   90.00
#
_symmetry.space_group_name_H-M   'P 1'
#
loop_
_entity.id
_entity.type
_entity.pdbx_description
1 polymer ?
#
loop_
_entity_poly.entity_id
_entity_poly.type
_entity_poly.pdbx_seq_one_letter_code
_entity_poly.pdbx_strand_id
1 'polypeptide(L)'
;VAFTINTVLADPGAVCELTGVDNAVADGDTSLTINMSEPNNTLLYTLAVLGIVPEASYDDSYGANPIGSGRYLLEQWDEGQQVIFTVNPDYYGEAPSMERVVVAFMDEDPNLAAARAGEIDVAYVYAPKADQTIEGYQLVSYASVDSRGISLPTNPAGGTFNDGEKDYAAGHDVTSNLAIRQALNYAIDREGMVTNVLKGYGTPAYSVADGMPWASEGVIVEQDVQLAKQILADDGWVAQDDGILVRDGVRAEFNLLYPSTDSTRQALAAEFANQAKEIGIAVTPVGLSWDEIYEQSYAEPILWGWGSNSPSELYNLLYSEGWGNFPLFESETVDQHLTIAITTNDLEEANREYQAAQAGAEGIGPEGAATWVWLANVDHLYFVRDGLQIADQKPHPHGHGWSVANNVDQWTWK
;
A
#
# COMPACT_ATOMS: atom_id res chain seq x y z
N VAL A 1 23.15 -14.25 8.88
CA VAL A 1 23.00 -13.04 8.03
C VAL A 1 23.37 -13.30 6.58
N ALA A 2 24.63 -13.64 6.26
CA ALA A 2 25.02 -13.95 4.87
C ALA A 2 24.15 -15.06 4.26
N PHE A 3 23.90 -16.15 5.00
CA PHE A 3 22.94 -17.18 4.64
C PHE A 3 21.58 -16.59 4.27
N THR A 4 20.94 -15.83 5.17
CA THR A 4 19.64 -15.18 4.96
C THR A 4 19.58 -14.39 3.66
N ILE A 5 20.55 -13.49 3.43
CA ILE A 5 20.59 -12.65 2.23
C ILE A 5 20.71 -13.52 0.97
N ASN A 6 21.64 -14.48 0.97
CA ASN A 6 21.84 -15.36 -0.19
C ASN A 6 20.66 -16.31 -0.44
N THR A 7 19.94 -16.73 0.61
CA THR A 7 18.72 -17.53 0.49
C THR A 7 17.62 -16.73 -0.20
N VAL A 8 17.43 -15.46 0.18
CA VAL A 8 16.48 -14.56 -0.49
C VAL A 8 16.87 -14.38 -1.96
N LEU A 9 18.14 -14.10 -2.25
CA LEU A 9 18.61 -13.92 -3.64
C LEU A 9 18.45 -15.17 -4.52
N ALA A 10 18.48 -16.36 -3.92
CA ALA A 10 18.33 -17.63 -4.63
C ALA A 10 16.86 -18.02 -4.86
N ASP A 11 15.91 -17.36 -4.20
CA ASP A 11 14.49 -17.67 -4.27
C ASP A 11 13.76 -16.60 -5.10
N PRO A 12 13.37 -16.90 -6.35
CA PRO A 12 12.64 -15.97 -7.20
C PRO A 12 11.25 -15.61 -6.65
N GLY A 13 10.72 -16.40 -5.71
CA GLY A 13 9.45 -16.11 -5.03
C GLY A 13 9.60 -15.26 -3.77
N ALA A 14 10.82 -14.89 -3.36
CA ALA A 14 11.03 -14.09 -2.17
C ALA A 14 10.55 -12.65 -2.34
N VAL A 15 9.60 -12.24 -1.51
CA VAL A 15 9.07 -10.87 -1.49
C VAL A 15 9.96 -9.98 -0.61
N CYS A 16 11.20 -9.75 -1.06
CA CYS A 16 12.18 -8.93 -0.36
C CYS A 16 13.05 -8.16 -1.35
N GLU A 17 13.14 -6.84 -1.16
CA GLU A 17 13.82 -5.94 -2.08
C GLU A 17 15.34 -5.96 -1.86
N LEU A 18 16.04 -6.78 -2.64
CA LEU A 18 17.50 -6.89 -2.69
C LEU A 18 18.08 -6.48 -4.05
N THR A 19 17.38 -5.64 -4.83
CA THR A 19 17.88 -5.15 -6.12
C THR A 19 19.31 -4.60 -6.00
N GLY A 20 20.16 -5.01 -6.94
CA GLY A 20 21.57 -4.65 -6.99
C GLY A 20 22.48 -5.42 -6.01
N VAL A 21 21.96 -6.34 -5.19
CA VAL A 21 22.80 -7.21 -4.34
C VAL A 21 23.22 -8.45 -5.12
N ASP A 22 24.52 -8.66 -5.27
CA ASP A 22 25.08 -9.86 -5.93
C ASP A 22 25.16 -11.05 -4.97
N ASN A 23 25.73 -10.83 -3.79
CA ASN A 23 25.80 -11.81 -2.70
C ASN A 23 26.22 -11.16 -1.38
N ALA A 24 26.09 -11.93 -0.30
CA ALA A 24 26.69 -11.63 1.00
C ALA A 24 27.72 -12.70 1.37
N VAL A 25 28.89 -12.27 1.84
CA VAL A 25 29.99 -13.14 2.27
C VAL A 25 30.29 -12.87 3.75
N ALA A 26 30.27 -13.91 4.57
CA ALA A 26 30.70 -13.78 5.96
C ALA A 26 32.23 -13.62 6.04
N ASP A 27 32.68 -12.55 6.69
CA ASP A 27 34.10 -12.22 6.91
C ASP A 27 34.47 -12.49 8.37
N GLY A 28 34.19 -13.72 8.84
CA GLY A 28 34.27 -14.12 10.24
C GLY A 28 32.92 -14.07 10.96
N ASP A 29 32.94 -14.20 12.29
CA ASP A 29 31.71 -14.45 13.08
C ASP A 29 30.84 -13.20 13.28
N THR A 30 31.40 -11.99 13.16
CA THR A 30 30.71 -10.73 13.47
C THR A 30 30.85 -9.67 12.37
N SER A 31 31.29 -10.07 11.18
CA SER A 31 31.47 -9.18 10.03
C SER A 31 31.05 -9.89 8.75
N LEU A 32 30.54 -9.13 7.79
CA LEU A 32 30.21 -9.62 6.46
C LEU A 32 30.39 -8.49 5.43
N THR A 33 30.63 -8.87 4.20
CA THR A 33 30.64 -8.00 3.02
C THR A 33 29.41 -8.30 2.17
N ILE A 34 28.65 -7.27 1.82
CA ILE A 34 27.59 -7.35 0.80
C ILE A 34 28.18 -6.81 -0.50
N ASN A 35 28.29 -7.66 -1.50
CA ASN A 35 28.74 -7.27 -2.83
C ASN A 35 27.53 -6.81 -3.63
N MET A 36 27.68 -5.68 -4.32
CA MET A 36 26.62 -5.05 -5.10
C MET A 36 26.99 -5.06 -6.58
N SER A 37 26.06 -5.42 -7.47
CA SER A 37 26.19 -5.24 -8.92
C SER A 37 26.07 -3.78 -9.32
N GLU A 38 25.27 -3.03 -8.56
CA GLU A 38 25.01 -1.62 -8.78
C GLU A 38 24.73 -0.87 -7.46
N PRO A 39 24.95 0.45 -7.40
CA PRO A 39 24.58 1.22 -6.21
C PRO A 39 23.07 1.18 -5.96
N ASN A 40 22.67 0.85 -4.73
CA ASN A 40 21.27 0.93 -4.29
C ASN A 40 21.19 1.43 -2.84
N ASN A 41 20.72 2.66 -2.64
CA ASN A 41 20.59 3.26 -1.32
C ASN A 41 19.33 2.80 -0.54
N THR A 42 18.35 2.19 -1.21
CA THR A 42 17.15 1.66 -0.53
C THR A 42 17.45 0.39 0.25
N LEU A 43 18.57 -0.28 -0.05
CA LEU A 43 19.02 -1.49 0.66
C LEU A 43 19.09 -1.30 2.17
N LEU A 44 19.46 -0.10 2.65
CA LEU A 44 19.52 0.18 4.09
C LEU A 44 18.15 0.05 4.78
N TYR A 45 17.06 0.40 4.08
CA TYR A 45 15.70 0.21 4.59
C TYR A 45 15.35 -1.28 4.67
N THR A 46 15.68 -2.06 3.63
CA THR A 46 15.46 -3.50 3.63
C THR A 46 16.23 -4.19 4.76
N LEU A 47 17.52 -3.88 4.92
CA LEU A 47 18.36 -4.48 5.96
C LEU A 47 17.88 -4.16 7.39
N ALA A 48 17.18 -3.04 7.58
CA ALA A 48 16.62 -2.66 8.87
C ALA A 48 15.40 -3.51 9.28
N VAL A 49 14.71 -4.12 8.32
CA VAL A 49 13.48 -4.91 8.56
C VAL A 49 13.62 -6.38 8.17
N LEU A 50 14.70 -6.78 7.51
CA LEU A 50 14.97 -8.17 7.11
C LEU A 50 15.18 -9.06 8.34
N GLY A 51 14.22 -9.96 8.58
CA GLY A 51 14.32 -10.97 9.62
C GLY A 51 15.46 -11.95 9.36
N ILE A 52 16.39 -12.10 10.31
CA ILE A 52 17.52 -13.02 10.18
C ILE A 52 17.11 -14.45 10.55
N VAL A 53 17.34 -15.38 9.64
CA VAL A 53 17.05 -16.82 9.83
C VAL A 53 18.32 -17.62 10.18
N PRO A 54 18.21 -18.69 10.98
CA PRO A 54 19.34 -19.52 11.40
C PRO A 54 19.68 -20.59 10.35
N GLU A 55 20.85 -20.47 9.71
CA GLU A 55 21.35 -21.42 8.69
C GLU A 55 21.27 -22.90 9.13
N ALA A 56 21.67 -23.20 10.37
CA ALA A 56 21.74 -24.57 10.88
C ALA A 56 20.36 -25.24 11.07
N SER A 57 19.27 -24.49 10.99
CA SER A 57 17.91 -24.98 11.26
C SER A 57 16.89 -24.44 10.26
N TYR A 58 17.36 -23.96 9.10
CA TYR A 58 16.49 -23.50 8.02
C TYR A 58 16.28 -24.65 7.03
N ASP A 59 15.07 -25.20 7.03
CA ASP A 59 14.61 -26.27 6.13
C ASP A 59 13.16 -26.03 5.70
N ASP A 60 12.60 -26.94 4.89
CA ASP A 60 11.24 -26.83 4.35
C ASP A 60 10.15 -26.73 5.43
N SER A 61 10.43 -27.11 6.68
CA SER A 61 9.50 -27.02 7.80
C SER A 61 9.55 -25.70 8.56
N TYR A 62 10.51 -24.82 8.23
CA TYR A 62 10.76 -23.56 8.93
C TYR A 62 9.54 -22.63 8.91
N GLY A 63 8.79 -22.59 7.81
CA GLY A 63 7.57 -21.78 7.73
C GLY A 63 6.50 -22.15 8.76
N ALA A 64 6.41 -23.43 9.14
CA ALA A 64 5.50 -23.92 10.18
C ALA A 64 6.12 -23.92 11.59
N ASN A 65 7.46 -23.91 11.68
CA ASN A 65 8.20 -23.99 12.95
C ASN A 65 9.35 -22.95 12.97
N PRO A 66 9.06 -21.65 12.88
CA PRO A 66 10.07 -20.62 12.76
C PRO A 66 10.92 -20.50 14.03
N ILE A 67 12.23 -20.35 13.83
CA ILE A 67 13.20 -20.03 14.88
C ILE A 67 13.80 -18.67 14.57
N GLY A 68 13.57 -17.67 15.42
CA GLY A 68 14.04 -16.30 15.19
C GLY A 68 14.74 -15.70 16.41
N SER A 69 15.37 -14.55 16.19
CA SER A 69 16.01 -13.74 17.23
C SER A 69 15.06 -12.66 17.81
N GLY A 70 13.77 -12.74 17.50
CA GLY A 70 12.76 -11.78 17.95
C GLY A 70 12.45 -11.88 19.44
N ARG A 71 11.60 -10.97 19.91
CA ARG A 71 11.13 -10.86 21.31
C ARG A 71 10.26 -12.03 21.76
N TYR A 72 9.61 -12.67 20.80
CA TYR A 72 8.69 -13.76 21.03
C TYR A 72 9.05 -14.97 20.16
N LEU A 73 8.75 -16.15 20.67
CA LEU A 73 8.83 -17.44 20.00
C LEU A 73 7.42 -17.89 19.62
N LEU A 74 7.28 -18.62 18.51
CA LEU A 74 6.04 -19.31 18.19
C LEU A 74 5.78 -20.40 19.25
N GLU A 75 4.67 -20.28 19.98
CA GLU A 75 4.19 -21.31 20.91
C GLU A 75 3.27 -22.29 20.18
N GLN A 76 2.33 -21.78 19.39
CA GLN A 76 1.32 -22.57 18.67
C GLN A 76 0.80 -21.81 17.45
N TRP A 77 0.55 -22.53 16.35
CA TRP A 77 -0.19 -22.01 15.20
C TRP A 77 -1.35 -22.93 14.87
N ASP A 78 -2.57 -22.40 14.99
CA ASP A 78 -3.79 -23.04 14.51
C ASP A 78 -4.16 -22.38 13.18
N GLU A 79 -3.83 -23.04 12.07
CA GLU A 79 -3.99 -22.48 10.72
C GLU A 79 -5.42 -21.95 10.47
N GLY A 80 -5.50 -20.72 9.96
CA GLY A 80 -6.77 -20.03 9.71
C GLY A 80 -7.53 -19.59 10.97
N GLN A 81 -7.01 -19.83 12.18
CA GLN A 81 -7.69 -19.49 13.44
C GLN A 81 -6.88 -18.53 14.30
N GLN A 82 -5.66 -18.89 14.70
CA GLN A 82 -4.86 -18.07 15.60
C GLN A 82 -3.37 -18.44 15.57
N VAL A 83 -2.54 -17.49 15.98
CA VAL A 83 -1.13 -17.72 16.31
C VAL A 83 -0.87 -17.27 17.74
N ILE A 84 -0.17 -18.10 18.50
CA ILE A 84 0.18 -17.85 19.89
C ILE A 84 1.70 -17.74 20.02
N PHE A 85 2.11 -16.70 20.72
CA PHE A 85 3.49 -16.36 20.97
C PHE A 85 3.80 -16.32 22.46
N THR A 86 5.00 -16.77 22.82
CA THR A 86 5.54 -16.71 24.19
C THR A 86 6.87 -15.98 24.20
N VAL A 87 7.26 -15.41 25.35
CA VAL A 87 8.51 -14.64 25.46
C VAL A 87 9.71 -15.48 25.06
N ASN A 88 10.61 -14.88 24.27
CA ASN A 88 11.93 -15.44 24.02
C ASN A 88 12.86 -15.14 25.22
N PRO A 89 13.23 -16.14 26.05
CA PRO A 89 14.09 -15.92 27.20
C PRO A 89 15.52 -15.52 26.81
N ASP A 90 15.92 -15.79 25.55
CA ASP A 90 17.25 -15.47 25.00
C ASP A 90 17.26 -14.16 24.19
N TYR A 91 16.18 -13.35 24.27
CA TYR A 91 16.15 -12.06 23.58
C TYR A 91 17.25 -11.14 24.13
N TYR A 92 18.03 -10.56 23.22
CA TYR A 92 19.21 -9.75 23.55
C TYR A 92 18.87 -8.34 24.07
N GLY A 93 17.61 -7.92 23.96
CA GLY A 93 17.13 -6.61 24.41
C GLY A 93 16.46 -6.66 25.79
N GLU A 94 15.59 -5.69 26.04
CA GLU A 94 14.78 -5.67 27.26
C GLU A 94 13.71 -6.78 27.23
N ALA A 95 13.44 -7.37 28.40
CA ALA A 95 12.44 -8.42 28.51
C ALA A 95 11.04 -7.86 28.23
N PRO A 96 10.22 -8.53 27.40
CA PRO A 96 8.85 -8.11 27.16
C PRO A 96 8.01 -8.08 28.44
N SER A 97 7.17 -7.06 28.56
CA SER A 97 6.20 -6.91 29.64
C SER A 97 4.96 -7.80 29.45
N MET A 98 4.60 -8.09 28.20
CA MET A 98 3.55 -9.05 27.86
C MET A 98 4.14 -10.46 27.73
N GLU A 99 3.76 -11.38 28.62
CA GLU A 99 4.30 -12.74 28.67
C GLU A 99 3.81 -13.65 27.53
N ARG A 100 2.61 -13.38 27.01
CA ARG A 100 1.96 -14.19 25.98
C ARG A 100 1.11 -13.31 25.08
N VAL A 101 1.22 -13.49 23.77
CA VAL A 101 0.46 -12.74 22.75
C VAL A 101 -0.31 -13.72 21.89
N VAL A 102 -1.63 -13.52 21.76
CA VAL A 102 -2.50 -14.33 20.90
C VAL A 102 -3.03 -13.43 19.81
N VAL A 103 -2.82 -13.81 18.56
CA VAL A 103 -3.37 -13.14 17.39
C VAL A 103 -4.42 -14.06 16.78
N ALA A 104 -5.69 -13.67 16.87
CA ALA A 104 -6.79 -14.40 16.27
C ALA A 104 -7.11 -13.85 14.87
N PHE A 105 -7.43 -14.74 13.94
CA PHE A 105 -7.79 -14.40 12.57
C PHE A 105 -9.30 -14.37 12.44
N MET A 106 -9.84 -13.16 12.26
CA MET A 106 -11.28 -12.92 12.19
C MET A 106 -11.57 -11.85 11.17
N ASP A 107 -12.64 -12.05 10.39
CA ASP A 107 -13.21 -10.99 9.56
C ASP A 107 -13.79 -9.86 10.42
N GLU A 108 -14.07 -8.72 9.79
CA GLU A 108 -14.49 -7.47 10.46
C GLU A 108 -15.65 -7.65 11.44
N ASP A 109 -16.75 -8.31 11.03
CA ASP A 109 -17.94 -8.46 11.89
C ASP A 109 -17.74 -9.45 13.05
N PRO A 110 -17.18 -10.66 12.84
CA PRO A 110 -16.78 -11.55 13.93
C PRO A 110 -15.81 -10.90 14.92
N ASN A 111 -14.82 -10.14 14.43
CA ASN A 111 -13.86 -9.44 15.28
C ASN A 111 -14.56 -8.45 16.23
N LEU A 112 -15.48 -7.62 15.72
CA LEU A 112 -16.26 -6.71 16.55
C LEU A 112 -17.21 -7.45 17.52
N ALA A 113 -17.74 -8.61 17.14
CA ALA A 113 -18.55 -9.43 18.03
C ALA A 113 -17.72 -10.00 19.19
N ALA A 114 -16.50 -10.49 18.92
CA ALA A 114 -15.56 -10.97 19.94
C ALA A 114 -15.16 -9.86 20.92
N ALA A 115 -14.94 -8.63 20.43
CA ALA A 115 -14.69 -7.47 21.29
C ALA A 115 -15.86 -7.22 22.26
N ARG A 116 -17.10 -7.18 21.75
CA ARG A 116 -18.32 -7.01 22.58
C ARG A 116 -18.52 -8.14 23.59
N ALA A 117 -18.08 -9.36 23.27
CA ALA A 117 -18.12 -10.50 24.17
C ALA A 117 -17.01 -10.48 25.24
N GLY A 118 -16.02 -9.59 25.12
CA GLY A 118 -14.87 -9.56 26.03
C GLY A 118 -13.84 -10.65 25.73
N GLU A 119 -13.82 -11.20 24.51
CA GLU A 119 -12.96 -12.33 24.14
C GLU A 119 -11.58 -11.90 23.63
N ILE A 120 -11.44 -10.67 23.13
CA ILE A 120 -10.18 -10.10 22.59
C ILE A 120 -9.84 -8.77 23.25
N ASP A 121 -8.56 -8.44 23.42
CA ASP A 121 -8.14 -7.20 24.09
C ASP A 121 -8.00 -6.00 23.15
N VAL A 122 -7.70 -6.25 21.88
CA VAL A 122 -7.54 -5.24 20.84
C VAL A 122 -8.21 -5.74 19.57
N ALA A 123 -9.14 -4.95 19.03
CA ALA A 123 -9.91 -5.28 17.85
C ALA A 123 -9.75 -4.20 16.78
N TYR A 124 -9.15 -4.52 15.64
CA TYR A 124 -9.09 -3.61 14.50
C TYR A 124 -10.49 -3.27 13.98
N VAL A 125 -10.74 -2.02 13.61
CA VAL A 125 -12.02 -1.58 13.07
C VAL A 125 -11.79 -0.61 11.91
N TYR A 126 -12.58 -0.75 10.85
CA TYR A 126 -12.55 0.21 9.75
C TYR A 126 -13.39 1.45 10.08
N ALA A 127 -13.01 2.59 9.51
CA ALA A 127 -13.67 3.88 9.75
C ALA A 127 -15.20 3.86 9.59
N PRO A 128 -15.80 3.18 8.58
CA PRO A 128 -17.26 3.06 8.46
C PRO A 128 -17.95 2.47 9.70
N LYS A 129 -17.24 1.64 10.47
CA LYS A 129 -17.71 0.95 11.67
C LYS A 129 -17.20 1.56 12.99
N ALA A 130 -16.40 2.64 12.95
CA ALA A 130 -15.72 3.19 14.12
C ALA A 130 -16.62 3.94 15.12
N ASP A 131 -17.78 4.50 14.71
CA ASP A 131 -18.70 5.24 15.62
C ASP A 131 -19.42 4.36 16.65
N GLN A 132 -19.15 3.06 16.62
CA GLN A 132 -19.77 2.12 17.55
C GLN A 132 -19.16 2.28 18.95
N THR A 133 -19.98 2.07 19.97
CA THR A 133 -19.50 1.98 21.36
C THR A 133 -19.50 0.51 21.77
N ILE A 134 -18.37 0.07 22.34
CA ILE A 134 -18.23 -1.27 22.95
C ILE A 134 -17.96 -1.06 24.44
N GLU A 135 -18.81 -1.62 25.29
CA GLU A 135 -18.65 -1.50 26.74
C GLU A 135 -17.32 -2.11 27.19
N GLY A 136 -16.53 -1.35 27.96
CA GLY A 136 -15.21 -1.77 28.44
C GLY A 136 -14.09 -1.61 27.42
N TYR A 137 -14.30 -0.84 26.34
CA TYR A 137 -13.28 -0.53 25.33
C TYR A 137 -13.28 0.96 24.98
N GLN A 138 -12.11 1.46 24.63
CA GLN A 138 -11.90 2.77 24.04
C GLN A 138 -11.50 2.64 22.57
N LEU A 139 -12.00 3.51 21.71
CA LEU A 139 -11.51 3.64 20.35
C LEU A 139 -10.21 4.44 20.37
N VAL A 140 -9.15 3.90 19.78
CA VAL A 140 -7.89 4.61 19.53
C VAL A 140 -7.68 4.75 18.03
N SER A 141 -7.06 5.86 17.64
CA SER A 141 -6.65 6.14 16.26
C SER A 141 -5.14 6.29 16.20
N TYR A 142 -4.51 5.64 15.23
CA TYR A 142 -3.10 5.81 14.94
C TYR A 142 -2.92 6.30 13.51
N ALA A 143 -2.16 7.39 13.38
CA ALA A 143 -1.74 7.89 12.08
C ALA A 143 -1.03 6.77 11.30
N SER A 144 -1.19 6.79 9.99
CA SER A 144 -0.58 5.81 9.12
C SER A 144 -0.09 6.48 7.84
N VAL A 145 0.69 5.72 7.08
CA VAL A 145 1.08 6.03 5.70
C VAL A 145 0.29 5.17 4.72
N ASP A 146 -0.81 4.57 5.19
CA ASP A 146 -1.67 3.66 4.45
C ASP A 146 -2.57 4.41 3.46
N SER A 147 -2.03 4.67 2.27
CA SER A 147 -2.68 5.36 1.16
C SER A 147 -3.70 4.48 0.43
N ARG A 148 -4.77 5.09 -0.04
CA ARG A 148 -5.75 4.52 -0.98
C ARG A 148 -5.61 5.23 -2.32
N GLY A 149 -5.39 4.48 -3.38
CA GLY A 149 -5.20 5.03 -4.72
C GLY A 149 -5.75 4.12 -5.81
N ILE A 150 -6.21 4.72 -6.89
CA ILE A 150 -6.74 4.00 -8.06
C ILE A 150 -5.71 4.00 -9.16
N SER A 151 -5.26 2.81 -9.60
CA SER A 151 -4.39 2.69 -10.78
C SER A 151 -5.22 2.88 -12.05
N LEU A 152 -4.70 3.62 -13.02
CA LEU A 152 -5.38 3.88 -14.30
C LEU A 152 -4.50 3.41 -15.46
N PRO A 153 -4.82 2.28 -16.13
CA PRO A 153 -4.06 1.80 -17.29
C PRO A 153 -3.87 2.90 -18.34
N THR A 154 -2.63 3.05 -18.83
CA THR A 154 -2.25 4.15 -19.73
C THR A 154 -2.29 3.79 -21.22
N ASN A 155 -2.39 2.49 -21.53
CA ASN A 155 -2.34 1.97 -22.90
C ASN A 155 -3.74 1.57 -23.38
N PRO A 156 -4.07 1.70 -24.68
CA PRO A 156 -5.33 1.22 -25.24
C PRO A 156 -5.53 -0.28 -25.02
N ALA A 157 -6.78 -0.74 -24.99
CA ALA A 157 -7.08 -2.14 -24.74
C ALA A 157 -6.61 -3.05 -25.89
N GLY A 158 -6.43 -4.34 -25.57
CA GLY A 158 -6.04 -5.38 -26.54
C GLY A 158 -4.54 -5.70 -26.54
N GLY A 159 -3.78 -5.14 -25.59
CA GLY A 159 -2.42 -5.54 -25.31
C GLY A 159 -2.34 -6.81 -24.47
N THR A 160 -1.10 -7.27 -24.27
CA THR A 160 -0.77 -8.35 -23.35
C THR A 160 0.44 -7.94 -22.53
N PHE A 161 0.37 -8.15 -21.22
CA PHE A 161 1.51 -8.03 -20.31
C PHE A 161 1.93 -9.42 -19.84
N ASN A 162 3.24 -9.69 -19.78
CA ASN A 162 3.79 -10.95 -19.30
C ASN A 162 4.69 -10.66 -18.10
N ASP A 163 4.40 -11.25 -16.95
CA ASP A 163 5.18 -11.07 -15.71
C ASP A 163 6.31 -12.09 -15.55
N GLY A 164 6.58 -12.89 -16.58
CA GLY A 164 7.51 -14.02 -16.57
C GLY A 164 6.85 -15.36 -16.25
N GLU A 165 5.66 -15.38 -15.66
CA GLU A 165 4.93 -16.61 -15.32
C GLU A 165 3.68 -16.82 -16.18
N LYS A 166 2.91 -15.74 -16.42
CA LYS A 166 1.69 -15.80 -17.24
C LYS A 166 1.43 -14.51 -18.02
N ASP A 167 0.54 -14.65 -18.99
CA ASP A 167 0.04 -13.55 -19.81
C ASP A 167 -1.25 -12.97 -19.22
N TYR A 168 -1.32 -11.64 -19.13
CA TYR A 168 -2.48 -10.87 -18.71
C TYR A 168 -3.01 -10.04 -19.88
N ALA A 169 -4.32 -9.83 -19.93
CA ALA A 169 -4.87 -8.76 -20.75
C ALA A 169 -4.32 -7.41 -20.25
N ALA A 170 -4.01 -6.51 -21.18
CA ALA A 170 -3.41 -5.21 -20.84
C ALA A 170 -4.08 -4.06 -21.60
N GLY A 171 -4.17 -2.92 -20.91
CA GLY A 171 -4.69 -1.67 -21.41
C GLY A 171 -6.20 -1.53 -21.29
N HIS A 172 -6.68 -0.29 -21.35
CA HIS A 172 -8.08 0.07 -21.17
C HIS A 172 -8.46 1.29 -22.04
N ASP A 173 -9.49 1.16 -22.89
CA ASP A 173 -9.83 2.16 -23.90
C ASP A 173 -10.23 3.54 -23.32
N VAL A 174 -10.89 3.56 -22.15
CA VAL A 174 -11.26 4.82 -21.48
C VAL A 174 -10.07 5.46 -20.75
N THR A 175 -9.44 4.75 -19.81
CA THR A 175 -8.39 5.32 -18.97
C THR A 175 -7.07 5.53 -19.70
N SER A 176 -6.85 4.92 -20.86
CA SER A 176 -5.68 5.21 -21.70
C SER A 176 -5.66 6.65 -22.22
N ASN A 177 -6.82 7.32 -22.26
CA ASN A 177 -6.91 8.75 -22.57
C ASN A 177 -6.38 9.61 -21.41
N LEU A 178 -5.38 10.45 -21.69
CA LEU A 178 -4.76 11.31 -20.69
C LEU A 178 -5.75 12.31 -20.04
N ALA A 179 -6.64 12.92 -20.83
CA ALA A 179 -7.61 13.89 -20.32
C ALA A 179 -8.59 13.26 -19.32
N ILE A 180 -8.97 11.98 -19.50
CA ILE A 180 -9.74 11.23 -18.50
C ILE A 180 -8.98 11.15 -17.18
N ARG A 181 -7.72 10.74 -17.21
CA ARG A 181 -6.90 10.56 -15.99
C ARG A 181 -6.64 11.88 -15.26
N GLN A 182 -6.33 12.94 -16.01
CA GLN A 182 -6.14 14.28 -15.46
C GLN A 182 -7.44 14.82 -14.87
N ALA A 183 -8.56 14.74 -15.61
CA ALA A 183 -9.86 15.23 -15.13
C ALA A 183 -10.33 14.52 -13.87
N LEU A 184 -10.12 13.20 -13.76
CA LEU A 184 -10.41 12.47 -12.53
C LEU A 184 -9.61 13.02 -11.35
N ASN A 185 -8.32 13.32 -11.50
CA ASN A 185 -7.51 13.86 -10.40
C ASN A 185 -8.03 15.21 -9.86
N TYR A 186 -8.50 16.10 -10.74
CA TYR A 186 -9.05 17.41 -10.36
C TYR A 186 -10.52 17.33 -9.91
N ALA A 187 -11.27 16.29 -10.28
CA ALA A 187 -12.68 16.17 -9.91
C ALA A 187 -12.91 15.73 -8.46
N ILE A 188 -11.93 15.09 -7.82
CA ILE A 188 -12.14 14.42 -6.52
C ILE A 188 -11.98 15.36 -5.32
N ASP A 189 -13.03 15.44 -4.49
CA ASP A 189 -13.05 16.04 -3.15
C ASP A 189 -12.47 15.05 -2.12
N ARG A 190 -11.15 15.10 -1.95
CA ARG A 190 -10.44 14.24 -0.99
C ARG A 190 -10.77 14.59 0.47
N GLU A 191 -10.94 15.87 0.77
CA GLU A 191 -11.33 16.35 2.11
C GLU A 191 -12.74 15.87 2.48
N GLY A 192 -13.68 15.95 1.52
CA GLY A 192 -15.02 15.39 1.63
C GLY A 192 -15.02 13.87 1.83
N MET A 193 -14.16 13.13 1.11
CA MET A 193 -14.00 11.69 1.33
C MET A 193 -13.51 11.37 2.74
N VAL A 194 -12.47 12.06 3.23
CA VAL A 194 -11.96 11.88 4.60
C VAL A 194 -13.04 12.18 5.63
N THR A 195 -13.76 13.29 5.47
CA THR A 195 -14.78 13.72 6.43
C THR A 195 -16.01 12.81 6.42
N ASN A 196 -16.52 12.47 5.24
CA ASN A 196 -17.82 11.82 5.09
C ASN A 196 -17.73 10.29 5.02
N VAL A 197 -16.66 9.75 4.44
CA VAL A 197 -16.45 8.30 4.27
C VAL A 197 -15.59 7.75 5.41
N LEU A 198 -14.45 8.41 5.70
CA LEU A 198 -13.53 7.99 6.76
C LEU A 198 -13.87 8.60 8.12
N LYS A 199 -14.93 9.42 8.22
CA LYS A 199 -15.39 10.03 9.48
C LYS A 199 -14.32 10.85 10.20
N GLY A 200 -13.39 11.43 9.44
CA GLY A 200 -12.24 12.17 9.95
C GLY A 200 -11.04 11.31 10.38
N TYR A 201 -11.10 9.99 10.22
CA TYR A 201 -10.00 9.07 10.52
C TYR A 201 -9.07 8.86 9.32
N GLY A 202 -8.29 9.90 9.03
CA GLY A 202 -7.33 9.89 7.93
C GLY A 202 -7.01 11.29 7.45
N THR A 203 -6.29 11.37 6.33
CA THR A 203 -5.92 12.63 5.66
C THR A 203 -6.06 12.50 4.15
N PRO A 204 -6.28 13.60 3.40
CA PRO A 204 -6.24 13.56 1.93
C PRO A 204 -4.91 12.99 1.43
N ALA A 205 -4.97 12.19 0.36
CA ALA A 205 -3.75 11.69 -0.29
C ALA A 205 -3.67 12.11 -1.76
N TYR A 206 -2.46 12.49 -2.17
CA TYR A 206 -2.05 12.93 -3.49
C TYR A 206 -0.91 12.07 -4.06
N SER A 207 -0.23 11.29 -3.22
CA SER A 207 0.83 10.37 -3.59
C SER A 207 0.91 9.21 -2.58
N VAL A 208 1.47 8.07 -2.99
CA VAL A 208 1.88 7.00 -2.05
C VAL A 208 2.94 7.48 -1.04
N ALA A 209 3.63 8.58 -1.35
CA ALA A 209 4.71 9.11 -0.55
C ALA A 209 4.26 10.19 0.44
N ASP A 210 2.98 10.53 0.56
CA ASP A 210 2.54 11.70 1.33
C ASP A 210 3.10 11.73 2.76
N GLY A 211 3.59 12.90 3.16
CA GLY A 211 4.25 13.11 4.46
C GLY A 211 5.69 12.60 4.54
N MET A 212 6.23 11.99 3.49
CA MET A 212 7.62 11.54 3.44
C MET A 212 8.58 12.57 2.84
N PRO A 213 9.89 12.51 3.17
CA PRO A 213 10.90 13.40 2.58
C PRO A 213 11.01 13.34 1.05
N TRP A 214 10.61 12.21 0.45
CA TRP A 214 10.61 11.98 -1.00
C TRP A 214 9.26 12.31 -1.67
N ALA A 215 8.28 12.84 -0.92
CA ALA A 215 7.01 13.31 -1.46
C ALA A 215 7.19 14.63 -2.22
N SER A 216 6.53 14.76 -3.37
CA SER A 216 6.56 16.00 -4.15
C SER A 216 5.33 16.86 -3.86
N GLU A 217 5.52 18.15 -3.56
CA GLU A 217 4.39 19.08 -3.43
C GLU A 217 3.67 19.31 -4.78
N GLY A 218 4.35 19.06 -5.91
CA GLY A 218 3.80 19.24 -7.25
C GLY A 218 2.72 18.23 -7.66
N VAL A 219 2.42 17.23 -6.81
CA VAL A 219 1.29 16.30 -7.03
C VAL A 219 0.01 16.75 -6.33
N ILE A 220 0.10 17.75 -5.45
CA ILE A 220 -1.03 18.24 -4.67
C ILE A 220 -1.91 19.11 -5.58
N VAL A 221 -3.17 18.71 -5.73
CA VAL A 221 -4.17 19.43 -6.53
C VAL A 221 -5.42 19.71 -5.72
N GLU A 222 -5.92 20.94 -5.79
CA GLU A 222 -7.23 21.27 -5.23
C GLU A 222 -8.33 20.70 -6.12
N GLN A 223 -9.49 20.39 -5.53
CA GLN A 223 -10.65 19.98 -6.31
C GLN A 223 -11.13 21.16 -7.17
N ASP A 224 -11.19 20.93 -8.48
CA ASP A 224 -11.79 21.84 -9.46
C ASP A 224 -12.60 21.06 -10.51
N VAL A 225 -13.88 20.87 -10.20
CA VAL A 225 -14.86 20.20 -11.08
C VAL A 225 -15.03 20.95 -12.41
N GLN A 226 -14.86 22.28 -12.44
CA GLN A 226 -14.99 23.04 -13.69
C GLN A 226 -13.77 22.82 -14.58
N LEU A 227 -12.56 22.82 -14.00
CA LEU A 227 -11.34 22.46 -14.71
C LEU A 227 -11.42 21.03 -15.26
N ALA A 228 -11.87 20.06 -14.46
CA ALA A 228 -12.05 18.68 -14.93
C ALA A 228 -12.99 18.59 -16.15
N LYS A 229 -14.12 19.31 -16.12
CA LYS A 229 -15.04 19.39 -17.27
C LYS A 229 -14.41 20.07 -18.47
N GLN A 230 -13.62 21.12 -18.25
CA GLN A 230 -12.93 21.84 -19.31
C GLN A 230 -11.88 20.97 -20.00
N ILE A 231 -11.07 20.23 -19.23
CA ILE A 231 -10.08 19.26 -19.72
C ILE A 231 -10.75 18.25 -20.67
N LEU A 232 -11.88 17.67 -20.24
CA LEU A 232 -12.63 16.69 -21.04
C LEU A 232 -13.23 17.31 -22.31
N ALA A 233 -13.81 18.52 -22.19
CA ALA A 233 -14.41 19.21 -23.33
C ALA A 233 -13.36 19.61 -24.39
N ASP A 234 -12.20 20.11 -23.96
CA ASP A 234 -11.10 20.49 -24.85
C ASP A 234 -10.49 19.29 -25.58
N ASP A 235 -10.51 18.11 -24.93
CA ASP A 235 -10.09 16.84 -25.52
C ASP A 235 -11.16 16.21 -26.44
N GLY A 236 -12.36 16.79 -26.51
CA GLY A 236 -13.42 16.42 -27.45
C GLY A 236 -14.46 15.44 -26.91
N TRP A 237 -14.54 15.26 -25.58
CA TRP A 237 -15.59 14.47 -24.95
C TRP A 237 -16.94 15.21 -24.93
N VAL A 238 -17.99 14.55 -25.39
CA VAL A 238 -19.33 15.14 -25.50
C VAL A 238 -20.37 14.31 -24.76
N ALA A 239 -21.13 14.96 -23.88
CA ALA A 239 -22.22 14.32 -23.13
C ALA A 239 -23.33 13.83 -24.07
N GLN A 240 -23.81 12.62 -23.81
CA GLN A 240 -25.01 12.06 -24.44
C GLN A 240 -26.26 12.35 -23.62
N ASP A 241 -27.42 11.84 -24.05
CA ASP A 241 -28.72 12.07 -23.39
C ASP A 241 -28.78 11.64 -21.91
N ASP A 242 -27.95 10.68 -21.52
CA ASP A 242 -27.81 10.20 -20.14
C ASP A 242 -26.74 10.94 -19.32
N GLY A 243 -26.10 11.95 -19.92
CA GLY A 243 -25.06 12.76 -19.30
C GLY A 243 -23.66 12.12 -19.32
N ILE A 244 -23.51 10.89 -19.84
CA ILE A 244 -22.20 10.23 -19.93
C ILE A 244 -21.49 10.68 -21.20
N LEU A 245 -20.19 10.93 -21.08
CA LEU A 245 -19.36 11.44 -22.16
C LEU A 245 -19.03 10.34 -23.18
N VAL A 246 -18.97 10.74 -24.45
CA VAL A 246 -18.52 9.91 -25.57
C VAL A 246 -17.52 10.69 -26.41
N ARG A 247 -16.45 10.03 -26.83
CA ARG A 247 -15.46 10.52 -27.79
C ARG A 247 -15.09 9.39 -28.74
N ASP A 248 -15.11 9.66 -30.06
CA ASP A 248 -14.68 8.71 -31.10
C ASP A 248 -15.34 7.31 -31.01
N GLY A 249 -16.57 7.25 -30.51
CA GLY A 249 -17.32 6.00 -30.29
C GLY A 249 -17.01 5.28 -28.98
N VAL A 250 -16.00 5.72 -28.23
CA VAL A 250 -15.68 5.25 -26.87
C VAL A 250 -16.52 6.04 -25.87
N ARG A 251 -17.21 5.32 -25.00
CA ARG A 251 -18.01 5.88 -23.92
C ARG A 251 -17.19 5.91 -22.64
N ALA A 252 -17.24 7.00 -21.88
CA ALA A 252 -16.50 7.17 -20.63
C ALA A 252 -17.14 6.35 -19.50
N GLU A 253 -17.01 5.03 -19.57
CA GLU A 253 -17.62 4.07 -18.66
C GLU A 253 -16.65 2.92 -18.37
N PHE A 254 -16.45 2.58 -17.09
CA PHE A 254 -15.56 1.49 -16.69
C PHE A 254 -15.90 0.90 -15.31
N ASN A 255 -15.35 -0.28 -15.03
CA ASN A 255 -15.42 -0.92 -13.71
C ASN A 255 -14.29 -0.41 -12.81
N LEU A 256 -14.58 -0.25 -11.52
CA LEU A 256 -13.55 -0.02 -10.50
C LEU A 256 -13.53 -1.22 -9.56
N LEU A 257 -12.47 -2.02 -9.65
CA LEU A 257 -12.36 -3.23 -8.84
C LEU A 257 -11.83 -2.92 -7.44
N TYR A 258 -12.34 -3.64 -6.44
CA TYR A 258 -11.85 -3.57 -5.06
C TYR A 258 -12.10 -4.91 -4.33
N PRO A 259 -11.32 -5.25 -3.28
CA PRO A 259 -11.58 -6.46 -2.50
C PRO A 259 -12.92 -6.35 -1.74
N SER A 260 -13.82 -7.29 -1.97
CA SER A 260 -15.19 -7.29 -1.43
C SER A 260 -15.28 -7.35 0.10
N THR A 261 -14.20 -7.79 0.75
CA THR A 261 -14.09 -7.90 2.22
C THR A 261 -13.66 -6.60 2.89
N ASP A 262 -13.27 -5.56 2.14
CA ASP A 262 -12.83 -4.26 2.66
C ASP A 262 -13.94 -3.21 2.54
N SER A 263 -14.60 -2.94 3.67
CA SER A 263 -15.70 -1.98 3.75
C SER A 263 -15.26 -0.52 3.53
N THR A 264 -13.98 -0.20 3.79
CA THR A 264 -13.42 1.13 3.53
C THR A 264 -13.24 1.35 2.04
N ARG A 265 -12.64 0.38 1.33
CA ARG A 265 -12.48 0.45 -0.13
C ARG A 265 -13.82 0.46 -0.85
N GLN A 266 -14.80 -0.34 -0.38
CA GLN A 266 -16.16 -0.29 -0.92
C GLN A 266 -16.75 1.13 -0.86
N ALA A 267 -16.65 1.78 0.31
CA ALA A 267 -17.24 3.09 0.51
C ALA A 267 -16.50 4.19 -0.28
N LEU A 268 -15.17 4.13 -0.36
CA LEU A 268 -14.36 5.03 -1.17
C LEU A 268 -14.63 4.86 -2.68
N ALA A 269 -14.76 3.62 -3.17
CA ALA A 269 -15.08 3.35 -4.57
C ALA A 269 -16.47 3.87 -4.95
N ALA A 270 -17.46 3.71 -4.07
CA ALA A 270 -18.80 4.27 -4.28
C ALA A 270 -18.79 5.81 -4.32
N GLU A 271 -18.03 6.46 -3.43
CA GLU A 271 -17.94 7.91 -3.41
C GLU A 271 -17.16 8.45 -4.62
N PHE A 272 -16.06 7.79 -5.01
CA PHE A 272 -15.34 8.11 -6.25
C PHE A 272 -16.26 8.02 -7.47
N ALA A 273 -17.08 6.98 -7.56
CA ALA A 273 -18.05 6.82 -8.64
C ALA A 273 -19.11 7.94 -8.67
N ASN A 274 -19.58 8.39 -7.50
CA ASN A 274 -20.50 9.52 -7.39
C ASN A 274 -19.86 10.80 -7.95
N GLN A 275 -18.63 11.11 -7.53
CA GLN A 275 -17.93 12.33 -7.95
C GLN A 275 -17.52 12.29 -9.43
N ALA A 276 -17.05 11.14 -9.94
CA ALA A 276 -16.74 10.95 -11.36
C ALA A 276 -17.97 11.15 -12.26
N LYS A 277 -19.15 10.77 -11.78
CA LYS A 277 -20.41 11.01 -12.51
C LYS A 277 -20.72 12.49 -12.69
N GLU A 278 -20.31 13.36 -11.78
CA GLU A 278 -20.54 14.81 -11.90
C GLU A 278 -19.83 15.44 -13.09
N ILE A 279 -18.74 14.82 -13.55
CA ILE A 279 -17.99 15.19 -14.76
C ILE A 279 -18.34 14.33 -15.97
N GLY A 280 -19.36 13.47 -15.87
CA GLY A 280 -19.88 12.67 -16.99
C GLY A 280 -19.14 11.35 -17.24
N ILE A 281 -18.40 10.84 -16.26
CA ILE A 281 -17.73 9.53 -16.32
C ILE A 281 -18.53 8.54 -15.47
N ALA A 282 -18.97 7.43 -16.07
CA ALA A 282 -19.68 6.37 -15.36
C ALA A 282 -18.70 5.35 -14.78
N VAL A 283 -18.61 5.25 -13.46
CA VAL A 283 -17.79 4.25 -12.80
C VAL A 283 -18.69 3.26 -12.07
N THR A 284 -18.45 1.97 -12.26
CA THR A 284 -19.18 0.90 -11.56
C THR A 284 -18.25 0.20 -10.57
N PRO A 285 -18.39 0.41 -9.26
CA PRO A 285 -17.63 -0.35 -8.27
C PRO A 285 -17.98 -1.86 -8.32
N VAL A 286 -16.97 -2.72 -8.39
CA VAL A 286 -17.13 -4.18 -8.41
C VAL A 286 -16.26 -4.81 -7.32
N GLY A 287 -16.91 -5.40 -6.32
CA GLY A 287 -16.24 -6.12 -5.24
C GLY A 287 -15.91 -7.56 -5.65
N LEU A 288 -14.64 -7.96 -5.57
CA LEU A 288 -14.14 -9.29 -5.95
C LEU A 288 -13.20 -9.88 -4.88
N SER A 289 -12.73 -11.12 -5.07
CA SER A 289 -11.56 -11.64 -4.34
C SER A 289 -10.25 -11.10 -4.93
N TRP A 290 -9.15 -11.14 -4.17
CA TRP A 290 -7.85 -10.71 -4.69
C TRP A 290 -7.39 -11.54 -5.89
N ASP A 291 -7.63 -12.85 -5.89
CA ASP A 291 -7.28 -13.73 -7.00
C ASP A 291 -7.94 -13.24 -8.31
N GLU A 292 -9.23 -12.90 -8.27
CA GLU A 292 -9.97 -12.37 -9.42
C GLU A 292 -9.53 -10.95 -9.82
N ILE A 293 -9.11 -10.13 -8.86
CA ILE A 293 -8.58 -8.77 -9.13
C ILE A 293 -7.23 -8.86 -9.82
N TYR A 294 -6.32 -9.70 -9.33
CA TYR A 294 -4.99 -9.88 -9.92
C TYR A 294 -5.06 -10.45 -11.34
N GLU A 295 -6.07 -11.25 -11.69
CA GLU A 295 -6.29 -11.66 -13.09
C GLU A 295 -6.58 -10.49 -14.05
N GLN A 296 -6.97 -9.32 -13.52
CA GLN A 296 -7.38 -8.14 -14.28
C GLN A 296 -6.47 -6.92 -14.03
N SER A 297 -5.33 -7.12 -13.35
CA SER A 297 -4.51 -6.04 -12.76
C SER A 297 -3.95 -5.01 -13.74
N TYR A 298 -3.85 -5.37 -15.02
CA TYR A 298 -3.29 -4.53 -16.08
C TYR A 298 -4.34 -4.04 -17.10
N ALA A 299 -5.60 -4.45 -16.94
CA ALA A 299 -6.68 -4.15 -17.88
C ALA A 299 -7.81 -3.33 -17.26
N GLU A 300 -7.95 -3.31 -15.92
CA GLU A 300 -9.02 -2.60 -15.23
C GLU A 300 -8.47 -1.64 -14.17
N PRO A 301 -9.13 -0.48 -13.95
CA PRO A 301 -8.88 0.34 -12.77
C PRO A 301 -9.15 -0.40 -11.46
N ILE A 302 -8.23 -0.32 -10.52
CA ILE A 302 -8.30 -1.02 -9.23
C ILE A 302 -8.04 -0.03 -8.10
N LEU A 303 -8.85 -0.11 -7.04
CA LEU A 303 -8.61 0.61 -5.79
C LEU A 303 -7.66 -0.19 -4.88
N TRP A 304 -6.41 0.28 -4.84
CA TRP A 304 -5.32 -0.31 -4.07
C TRP A 304 -5.16 0.32 -2.69
N GLY A 305 -4.43 -0.40 -1.85
CA GLY A 305 -3.81 0.13 -0.65
C GLY A 305 -2.29 -0.01 -0.78
N TRP A 306 -1.57 1.04 -0.44
CA TRP A 306 -0.10 1.10 -0.43
C TRP A 306 0.33 1.94 0.77
N GLY A 307 1.61 1.92 1.12
CA GLY A 307 2.12 2.75 2.19
C GLY A 307 3.34 2.15 2.86
N SER A 308 4.51 2.72 2.58
CA SER A 308 5.77 2.27 3.16
C SER A 308 6.57 3.40 3.81
N ASN A 309 7.36 3.04 4.82
CA ASN A 309 8.36 3.94 5.41
C ASN A 309 9.70 3.90 4.62
N SER A 310 9.66 3.44 3.37
CA SER A 310 10.78 3.34 2.43
C SER A 310 10.35 3.89 1.07
N PRO A 311 11.24 4.58 0.32
CA PRO A 311 10.93 5.02 -1.04
C PRO A 311 10.82 3.86 -2.04
N SER A 312 11.16 2.62 -1.65
CA SER A 312 11.09 1.44 -2.54
C SER A 312 9.70 1.22 -3.15
N GLU A 313 8.63 1.55 -2.41
CA GLU A 313 7.27 1.39 -2.93
C GLU A 313 6.95 2.46 -3.98
N LEU A 314 7.36 3.71 -3.74
CA LEU A 314 7.28 4.77 -4.75
C LEU A 314 8.06 4.36 -6.01
N TYR A 315 9.30 3.88 -5.86
CA TYR A 315 10.10 3.42 -7.00
C TYR A 315 9.36 2.34 -7.79
N ASN A 316 8.88 1.28 -7.13
CA ASN A 316 8.27 0.13 -7.81
C ASN A 316 6.90 0.41 -8.44
N LEU A 317 6.17 1.42 -7.95
CA LEU A 317 4.91 1.84 -8.55
C LEU A 317 5.10 2.78 -9.77
N LEU A 318 6.27 3.42 -9.89
CA LEU A 318 6.53 4.47 -10.88
C LEU A 318 7.57 4.09 -11.95
N TYR A 319 8.50 3.19 -11.64
CA TYR A 319 9.54 2.74 -12.56
C TYR A 319 8.92 1.85 -13.65
N SER A 320 9.34 2.03 -14.90
CA SER A 320 8.73 1.32 -16.04
C SER A 320 8.75 -0.20 -15.87
N GLU A 321 9.84 -0.76 -15.32
CA GLU A 321 10.00 -2.19 -15.05
C GLU A 321 9.70 -2.58 -13.59
N GLY A 322 9.13 -1.66 -12.80
CA GLY A 322 8.76 -1.92 -11.41
C GLY A 322 7.63 -2.94 -11.30
N TRP A 323 7.69 -3.83 -10.30
CA TRP A 323 6.68 -4.88 -10.10
C TRP A 323 5.27 -4.34 -9.81
N GLY A 324 5.17 -3.07 -9.41
CA GLY A 324 3.92 -2.39 -9.08
C GLY A 324 3.36 -1.52 -10.20
N ASN A 325 3.94 -1.53 -11.40
CA ASN A 325 3.51 -0.71 -12.54
C ASN A 325 2.22 -1.25 -13.21
N PHE A 326 1.14 -1.39 -12.43
CA PHE A 326 -0.19 -1.77 -12.94
C PHE A 326 -0.75 -0.84 -14.03
N PRO A 327 -0.47 0.48 -14.02
CA PRO A 327 -0.83 1.36 -15.13
C PRO A 327 -0.15 1.02 -16.47
N LEU A 328 0.97 0.28 -16.45
CA LEU A 328 1.85 0.03 -17.60
C LEU A 328 2.35 1.32 -18.26
N PHE A 329 2.75 2.27 -17.42
CA PHE A 329 3.31 3.53 -17.88
C PHE A 329 4.82 3.39 -18.06
N GLU A 330 5.33 3.87 -19.19
CA GLU A 330 6.76 3.91 -19.48
C GLU A 330 7.21 5.36 -19.74
N SER A 331 8.29 5.79 -19.08
CA SER A 331 8.86 7.12 -19.29
C SER A 331 10.35 7.15 -18.99
N GLU A 332 11.15 7.41 -20.02
CA GLU A 332 12.61 7.54 -19.88
C GLU A 332 12.99 8.64 -18.88
N THR A 333 12.25 9.76 -18.84
CA THR A 333 12.51 10.86 -17.90
C THR A 333 12.25 10.43 -16.45
N VAL A 334 11.13 9.75 -16.19
CA VAL A 334 10.78 9.26 -14.85
C VAL A 334 11.79 8.20 -14.41
N ASP A 335 12.15 7.26 -15.29
CA ASP A 335 13.12 6.22 -15.00
C ASP A 335 14.51 6.78 -14.72
N GLN A 336 14.93 7.83 -15.45
CA GLN A 336 16.20 8.51 -15.19
C GLN A 336 16.24 9.12 -13.78
N HIS A 337 15.19 9.85 -13.39
CA HIS A 337 15.09 10.40 -12.03
C HIS A 337 15.12 9.29 -10.98
N LEU A 338 14.32 8.24 -11.15
CA LEU A 338 14.26 7.12 -10.21
C LEU A 338 15.60 6.36 -10.12
N THR A 339 16.31 6.20 -11.23
CA THR A 339 17.65 5.59 -11.29
C THR A 339 18.68 6.40 -10.52
N ILE A 340 18.69 7.73 -10.72
CA ILE A 340 19.58 8.61 -9.94
C ILE A 340 19.21 8.52 -8.46
N ALA A 341 17.91 8.53 -8.14
CA ALA A 341 17.42 8.50 -6.78
C ALA A 341 17.88 7.27 -6.00
N ILE A 342 17.89 6.08 -6.62
CA ILE A 342 18.35 4.85 -5.96
C ILE A 342 19.87 4.68 -5.96
N THR A 343 20.59 5.25 -6.94
CA THR A 343 22.04 5.02 -7.10
C THR A 343 22.92 6.06 -6.42
N THR A 344 22.39 7.25 -6.12
CA THR A 344 23.13 8.31 -5.43
C THR A 344 23.43 7.97 -3.97
N ASN A 345 24.54 8.49 -3.45
CA ASN A 345 24.93 8.37 -2.03
C ASN A 345 24.56 9.60 -1.19
N ASP A 346 23.88 10.59 -1.79
CA ASP A 346 23.37 11.79 -1.12
C ASP A 346 21.86 11.68 -0.95
N LEU A 347 21.40 11.63 0.31
CA LEU A 347 19.98 11.49 0.64
C LEU A 347 19.14 12.70 0.19
N GLU A 348 19.70 13.91 0.23
CA GLU A 348 18.98 15.11 -0.23
C GLU A 348 18.85 15.14 -1.76
N GLU A 349 19.87 14.65 -2.47
CA GLU A 349 19.76 14.40 -3.92
C GLU A 349 18.71 13.33 -4.21
N ALA A 350 18.76 12.18 -3.52
CA ALA A 350 17.81 11.09 -3.73
C ALA A 350 16.35 11.57 -3.58
N ASN A 351 16.07 12.32 -2.51
CA ASN A 351 14.73 12.87 -2.28
C ASN A 351 14.30 13.84 -3.40
N ARG A 352 15.19 14.71 -3.88
CA ARG A 352 14.88 15.64 -4.98
C ARG A 352 14.56 14.91 -6.28
N GLU A 353 15.26 13.83 -6.57
CA GLU A 353 15.04 13.02 -7.76
C GLU A 353 13.71 12.23 -7.68
N TYR A 354 13.39 11.65 -6.52
CA TYR A 354 12.04 11.08 -6.30
C TYR A 354 10.94 12.12 -6.47
N GLN A 355 11.15 13.35 -6.00
CA GLN A 355 10.20 14.44 -6.15
C GLN A 355 10.02 14.87 -7.60
N ALA A 356 11.10 14.89 -8.39
CA ALA A 356 11.08 15.22 -9.80
C ALA A 356 10.37 14.16 -10.65
N ALA A 357 10.54 12.87 -10.33
CA ALA A 357 9.80 11.77 -10.97
C ALA A 357 8.27 11.92 -10.84
N GLN A 358 7.81 12.57 -9.78
CA GLN A 358 6.38 12.77 -9.50
C GLN A 358 5.78 14.02 -10.15
N ALA A 359 6.51 15.12 -10.23
CA ALA A 359 5.95 16.44 -10.52
C ALA A 359 6.10 16.92 -11.96
N GLY A 360 5.23 17.87 -12.34
CA GLY A 360 5.26 18.55 -13.63
C GLY A 360 4.79 17.69 -14.80
N ALA A 361 4.84 18.27 -16.00
CA ALA A 361 4.28 17.69 -17.21
C ALA A 361 4.98 16.40 -17.69
N GLU A 362 6.23 16.18 -17.30
CA GLU A 362 6.99 14.95 -17.63
C GLU A 362 6.96 13.91 -16.49
N GLY A 363 6.38 14.26 -15.34
CA GLY A 363 6.24 13.38 -14.18
C GLY A 363 4.96 12.54 -14.19
N ILE A 364 4.79 11.75 -13.14
CA ILE A 364 3.67 10.81 -13.01
C ILE A 364 2.36 11.44 -12.48
N GLY A 365 2.47 12.62 -11.86
CA GLY A 365 1.39 13.27 -11.13
C GLY A 365 0.28 13.85 -12.02
N PRO A 366 -0.70 14.57 -11.41
CA PRO A 366 -1.88 15.07 -12.11
C PRO A 366 -1.60 16.00 -13.30
N GLU A 367 -0.51 16.76 -13.30
CA GLU A 367 -0.11 17.63 -14.44
C GLU A 367 0.56 16.85 -15.58
N GLY A 368 1.17 15.71 -15.27
CA GLY A 368 1.88 14.86 -16.20
C GLY A 368 1.02 13.67 -16.62
N ALA A 369 1.51 12.45 -16.41
CA ALA A 369 0.89 11.22 -16.90
C ALA A 369 -0.40 10.80 -16.15
N ALA A 370 -0.60 11.30 -14.93
CA ALA A 370 -1.75 11.04 -14.06
C ALA A 370 -2.09 9.54 -13.92
N THR A 371 -1.09 8.68 -13.71
CA THR A 371 -1.28 7.21 -13.73
C THR A 371 -2.05 6.66 -12.54
N TRP A 372 -2.18 7.47 -11.48
CA TRP A 372 -2.95 7.18 -10.28
C TRP A 372 -3.93 8.30 -9.95
N VAL A 373 -5.03 7.95 -9.29
CA VAL A 373 -5.86 8.89 -8.52
C VAL A 373 -5.79 8.50 -7.05
N TRP A 374 -4.94 9.18 -6.30
CA TRP A 374 -4.85 9.01 -4.85
C TRP A 374 -6.05 9.67 -4.16
N LEU A 375 -6.56 9.06 -3.08
CA LEU A 375 -7.80 9.46 -2.42
C LEU A 375 -7.53 9.94 -0.99
N ALA A 376 -7.01 9.05 -0.14
CA ALA A 376 -6.79 9.32 1.29
C ALA A 376 -5.73 8.39 1.88
N ASN A 377 -5.03 8.87 2.90
CA ASN A 377 -4.34 8.03 3.88
C ASN A 377 -5.31 7.71 5.00
N VAL A 378 -5.50 6.42 5.33
CA VAL A 378 -6.45 6.00 6.37
C VAL A 378 -5.77 5.91 7.73
N ASP A 379 -6.40 6.36 8.80
CA ASP A 379 -5.88 6.01 10.13
C ASP A 379 -6.16 4.54 10.45
N HIS A 380 -5.30 3.92 11.25
CA HIS A 380 -5.56 2.58 11.79
C HIS A 380 -6.29 2.68 13.12
N LEU A 381 -7.50 2.13 13.17
CA LEU A 381 -8.39 2.25 14.32
C LEU A 381 -8.52 0.92 15.05
N TYR A 382 -8.55 0.99 16.38
CA TYR A 382 -8.69 -0.17 17.23
C TYR A 382 -9.63 0.11 18.40
N PHE A 383 -10.50 -0.83 18.72
CA PHE A 383 -11.10 -0.90 20.05
C PHE A 383 -10.13 -1.60 21.00
N VAL A 384 -9.71 -0.88 22.04
CA VAL A 384 -8.72 -1.35 23.02
C VAL A 384 -9.41 -1.50 24.37
N ARG A 385 -9.26 -2.66 25.01
CA ARG A 385 -9.88 -2.94 26.30
C ARG A 385 -9.43 -1.93 27.36
N ASP A 386 -10.37 -1.48 28.17
CA ASP A 386 -10.10 -0.57 29.27
C ASP A 386 -9.08 -1.18 30.24
N GLY A 387 -8.07 -0.39 30.61
CA GLY A 387 -6.96 -0.83 31.45
C GLY A 387 -5.73 -1.30 30.67
N LEU A 388 -5.87 -1.68 29.39
CA LEU A 388 -4.73 -1.95 28.52
C LEU A 388 -4.11 -0.63 28.03
N GLN A 389 -2.80 -0.50 28.19
CA GLN A 389 -2.01 0.61 27.67
C GLN A 389 -1.15 0.11 26.52
N ILE A 390 -1.52 0.54 25.31
CA ILE A 390 -0.69 0.37 24.11
C ILE A 390 0.45 1.40 24.16
N ALA A 391 1.68 0.95 23.90
CA ALA A 391 2.85 1.83 23.86
C ALA A 391 2.78 2.81 22.67
N ASP A 392 3.60 3.87 22.72
CA ASP A 392 3.61 4.90 21.68
C ASP A 392 3.87 4.29 20.29
N GLN A 393 2.98 4.60 19.35
CA GLN A 393 3.05 4.08 17.98
C GLN A 393 3.74 5.08 17.06
N LYS A 394 4.59 4.57 16.16
CA LYS A 394 5.00 5.30 14.96
C LYS A 394 3.85 5.29 13.94
N PRO A 395 3.88 6.13 12.89
CA PRO A 395 2.95 5.98 11.78
C PRO A 395 2.95 4.54 11.24
N HIS A 396 1.77 3.94 11.20
CA HIS A 396 1.63 2.57 10.74
C HIS A 396 1.85 2.48 9.21
N PRO A 397 2.58 1.48 8.69
CA PRO A 397 2.60 1.17 7.26
C PRO A 397 1.29 0.51 6.82
N HIS A 398 1.09 0.36 5.50
CA HIS A 398 -0.07 -0.35 4.94
C HIS A 398 -0.24 -1.75 5.51
N GLY A 399 -1.51 -2.11 5.76
CA GLY A 399 -1.97 -3.29 6.47
C GLY A 399 -1.83 -4.62 5.72
N HIS A 400 -0.60 -5.10 5.57
CA HIS A 400 -0.31 -6.54 5.50
C HIS A 400 0.39 -7.07 6.78
N GLY A 401 0.80 -6.17 7.69
CA GLY A 401 1.40 -6.51 8.98
C GLY A 401 0.50 -6.15 10.17
N TRP A 402 0.74 -6.79 11.32
CA TRP A 402 0.08 -6.46 12.60
C TRP A 402 0.68 -5.18 13.21
N SER A 403 0.61 -4.04 12.51
CA SER A 403 1.43 -2.85 12.81
C SER A 403 1.32 -2.36 14.25
N VAL A 404 0.13 -2.42 14.87
CA VAL A 404 -0.06 -2.04 16.28
C VAL A 404 0.76 -2.93 17.22
N ALA A 405 0.92 -4.21 16.88
CA ALA A 405 1.66 -5.19 17.69
C ALA A 405 3.19 -5.09 17.56
N ASN A 406 3.71 -4.16 16.74
CA ASN A 406 5.16 -3.97 16.53
C ASN A 406 5.94 -3.72 17.84
N ASN A 407 5.27 -3.17 18.86
CA ASN A 407 5.84 -2.89 20.18
C ASN A 407 5.00 -3.52 21.31
N VAL A 408 4.32 -4.65 21.04
CA VAL A 408 3.48 -5.36 22.02
C VAL A 408 4.25 -5.75 23.29
N ASP A 409 5.57 -5.88 23.19
CA ASP A 409 6.48 -6.11 24.32
C ASP A 409 6.51 -4.97 25.35
N GLN A 410 6.04 -3.79 24.99
CA GLN A 410 6.05 -2.60 25.84
C GLN A 410 4.66 -2.25 26.40
N TRP A 411 3.63 -3.03 26.06
CA TRP A 411 2.27 -2.78 26.51
C TRP A 411 2.09 -3.16 27.97
N THR A 412 1.22 -2.47 28.69
CA THR A 412 1.01 -2.77 30.13
C THR A 412 -0.46 -2.73 30.52
N TRP A 413 -0.82 -3.45 31.59
CA TRP A 413 -2.12 -3.34 32.24
C TRP A 413 -2.04 -2.38 33.43
N LYS A 414 -3.05 -1.52 33.60
CA LYS A 414 -3.19 -0.61 34.75
C LYS A 414 -3.68 -1.29 36.02
#